data_AF-A0A1D2UJB2-F1
#
_entry.id   AF-A0A1D2UJB2-F1
#
_cell.length_a   1.000
_cell.length_b   1.000
_cell.length_c   1.000
_cell.angle_alpha   90.00
_cell.angle_beta   90.00
_cell.angle_gamma   90.00
#
_symmetry.space_group_name_H-M   'P 1'
#
loop_
_entity.id
_entity.type
_entity.pdbx_description
1 polymer ?
#
loop_
_entity_poly.entity_id
_entity_poly.type
_entity_poly.pdbx_seq_one_letter_code
_entity_poly.pdbx_strand_id
1 'polypeptide(L)'
;MSEEKKPGTPAPARGFASMSEERRREVSRAGGLSAHARGHAHTFTPEEARKAGRRGGSAVAADRTHMSLIGRIGGTRSRTRRPTPQS
;
A
#
# COMPACT_ATOMS: atom_id res chain seq x y z
N MET A 1 28.52 -12.31 47.96
CA MET A 1 27.10 -11.91 47.87
C MET A 1 26.94 -11.17 46.56
N SER A 2 26.44 -11.85 45.53
CA SER A 2 26.25 -11.27 44.19
C SER A 2 24.86 -10.70 44.11
N GLU A 3 24.77 -9.40 43.87
CA GLU A 3 23.54 -8.62 43.86
C GLU A 3 22.73 -8.97 42.59
N GLU A 4 21.64 -9.73 42.76
CA GLU A 4 20.67 -10.00 41.71
C GLU A 4 19.96 -8.71 41.29
N LYS A 5 20.28 -8.24 40.08
CA LYS A 5 19.59 -7.12 39.43
C LYS A 5 18.16 -7.56 39.07
N LYS A 6 17.18 -7.15 39.88
CA LYS A 6 15.74 -7.35 39.61
C LYS A 6 15.35 -6.73 38.26
N PRO A 7 14.52 -7.40 37.44
CA PRO A 7 14.06 -6.84 36.17
C PRO A 7 13.16 -5.63 36.47
N GLY A 8 13.59 -4.44 36.01
CA GLY A 8 12.82 -3.22 36.15
C GLY A 8 11.48 -3.36 35.40
N THR A 9 10.38 -3.02 36.08
CA THR A 9 9.04 -2.95 35.50
C THR A 9 9.08 -2.16 34.18
N PRO A 10 8.54 -2.69 33.07
CA PRO A 10 8.53 -1.94 31.81
C PRO A 10 7.81 -0.62 32.05
N ALA A 11 8.47 0.48 31.67
CA ALA A 11 7.90 1.81 31.79
C ALA A 11 6.51 1.84 31.11
N PRO A 12 5.50 2.51 31.70
CA PRO A 12 4.17 2.55 31.12
C PRO A 12 4.26 3.10 29.68
N ALA A 13 3.57 2.45 28.75
CA ALA A 13 3.51 2.89 27.37
C ALA A 13 3.09 4.37 27.31
N ARG A 14 3.75 5.15 26.45
CA ARG A 14 3.47 6.58 26.25
C ARG A 14 3.27 6.88 24.77
N GLY A 15 2.61 8.00 24.48
CA GLY A 15 2.39 8.47 23.11
C GLY A 15 1.52 7.50 22.31
N PHE A 16 1.91 7.21 21.07
CA PHE A 16 1.15 6.30 20.20
C PHE A 16 1.05 4.89 20.75
N ALA A 17 2.05 4.42 21.52
CA ALA A 17 2.07 3.07 22.06
C ALA A 17 1.02 2.84 23.16
N SER A 18 0.53 3.89 23.83
CA SER A 18 -0.55 3.78 24.81
C SER A 18 -1.94 4.02 24.23
N MET A 19 -2.04 4.36 22.95
CA MET A 19 -3.32 4.60 22.29
C MET A 19 -3.97 3.30 21.81
N SER A 20 -5.31 3.27 21.83
CA SER A 20 -6.09 2.22 21.16
C SER A 20 -5.77 2.20 19.66
N GLU A 21 -5.99 1.04 19.03
CA GLU A 21 -5.77 0.89 17.58
C GLU A 21 -6.63 1.85 16.75
N GLU A 22 -7.89 2.02 17.15
CA GLU A 22 -8.81 2.97 16.53
C GLU A 22 -8.26 4.40 16.57
N ARG A 23 -7.75 4.82 17.73
CA ARG A 23 -7.19 6.16 17.89
C ARG A 23 -5.88 6.33 17.12
N ARG A 24 -5.02 5.30 17.05
CA ARG A 24 -3.83 5.32 16.18
C ARG A 24 -4.19 5.45 14.70
N ARG A 25 -5.24 4.75 14.25
CA ARG A 25 -5.72 4.82 12.87
C ARG A 25 -6.28 6.19 12.54
N GLU A 26 -7.05 6.78 13.46
CA GLU A 26 -7.60 8.12 13.32
C GLU A 26 -6.49 9.17 13.24
N VAL A 27 -5.50 9.12 14.14
CA VAL A 27 -4.37 10.08 14.11
C VAL A 27 -3.53 9.91 12.84
N SER A 28 -3.27 8.67 12.40
CA SER A 28 -2.58 8.40 11.13
C SER A 28 -3.34 8.99 9.94
N ARG A 29 -4.67 8.80 9.90
CA ARG A 29 -5.54 9.34 8.86
C ARG A 29 -5.54 10.87 8.87
N ALA A 30 -5.66 11.48 10.04
CA ALA A 30 -5.66 12.94 10.21
C ALA A 30 -4.31 13.54 9.78
N GLY A 31 -3.19 12.88 10.11
CA GLY A 31 -1.85 13.30 9.69
C GLY A 31 -1.70 13.35 8.16
N GLY A 32 -2.15 12.29 7.47
CA GLY A 32 -2.12 12.24 6.00
C GLY A 32 -3.00 13.30 5.35
N LEU A 33 -4.24 13.47 5.83
CA LEU A 33 -5.14 14.52 5.34
C LEU A 33 -4.58 15.93 5.57
N SER A 34 -4.01 16.18 6.75
CA SER A 34 -3.38 17.45 7.07
C SER A 34 -2.17 17.73 6.18
N ALA A 35 -1.32 16.74 5.90
CA ALA A 35 -0.16 16.91 5.03
C ALA A 35 -0.56 17.25 3.59
N HIS A 36 -1.63 16.63 3.08
CA HIS A 36 -2.21 16.97 1.79
C HIS A 36 -2.85 18.37 1.80
N ALA A 37 -3.68 18.68 2.81
CA ALA A 37 -4.36 19.97 2.91
C ALA A 37 -3.39 21.15 3.04
N ARG A 38 -2.28 20.97 3.76
CA ARG A 38 -1.24 21.98 3.94
C ARG A 38 -0.28 22.13 2.75
N GLY A 39 -0.43 21.32 1.70
CA GLY A 39 0.45 21.35 0.54
C GLY A 39 1.90 20.90 0.80
N HIS A 40 2.18 20.32 1.97
CA HIS A 40 3.48 19.74 2.27
C HIS A 40 3.68 18.38 1.58
N ALA A 41 2.59 17.69 1.23
CA ALA A 41 2.66 16.45 0.48
C ALA A 41 2.94 16.73 -1.02
N HIS A 42 3.86 15.96 -1.60
CA HIS A 42 4.07 15.98 -3.04
C HIS A 42 2.80 15.50 -3.76
N THR A 43 2.23 16.38 -4.57
CA THR A 43 1.09 16.03 -5.43
C THR A 43 1.61 15.68 -6.80
N PHE A 44 1.40 14.44 -7.23
CA PHE A 44 1.85 14.03 -8.56
C PHE A 44 1.01 14.73 -9.63
N THR A 45 1.71 15.34 -10.58
CA THR A 45 1.09 15.79 -11.82
C THR A 45 0.65 14.59 -12.67
N PRO A 46 -0.34 14.75 -13.57
CA PRO A 46 -0.74 13.69 -14.50
C PRO A 46 0.43 13.11 -15.31
N GLU A 47 1.37 13.96 -15.71
CA GLU A 47 2.56 13.54 -16.45
C GLU A 47 3.53 12.71 -15.60
N GLU A 48 3.72 13.06 -14.33
CA GLU A 48 4.52 12.25 -13.40
C GLU A 48 3.87 10.91 -13.11
N ALA A 49 2.56 10.89 -12.89
CA ALA A 49 1.81 9.65 -12.72
C ALA A 49 1.95 8.75 -13.94
N ARG A 50 1.87 9.32 -15.15
CA ARG A 50 2.07 8.60 -16.42
C ARG A 50 3.51 8.09 -16.56
N LYS A 51 4.52 8.89 -16.21
CA LYS A 51 5.94 8.48 -16.25
C LYS A 51 6.23 7.35 -15.27
N ALA A 52 5.71 7.45 -14.04
CA ALA A 52 5.83 6.40 -13.04
C ALA A 52 5.12 5.12 -13.48
N GLY A 53 3.89 5.23 -14.00
CA GLY A 53 3.13 4.12 -14.56
C GLY A 53 3.86 3.43 -15.72
N ARG A 54 4.42 4.19 -16.66
CA ARG A 54 5.26 3.66 -17.74
C ARG A 54 6.47 2.90 -17.19
N ARG A 55 7.20 3.49 -16.24
CA ARG A 55 8.38 2.84 -15.63
C ARG A 55 8.02 1.52 -14.95
N GLY A 56 6.94 1.51 -14.16
CA GLY A 56 6.46 0.29 -13.50
C GLY A 56 6.00 -0.77 -14.51
N GLY A 57 5.23 -0.36 -15.52
CA GLY A 57 4.80 -1.22 -16.61
C GLY A 57 5.96 -1.83 -17.38
N SER A 58 6.97 -1.03 -17.75
CA SER A 58 8.18 -1.52 -18.43
C SER A 58 8.98 -2.51 -17.58
N ALA A 59 9.09 -2.27 -16.27
CA ALA A 59 9.79 -3.19 -15.37
C ALA A 59 9.09 -4.56 -15.29
N VAL A 60 7.77 -4.55 -15.19
CA VAL A 60 6.95 -5.77 -15.11
C VAL A 60 6.88 -6.49 -16.47
N ALA A 61 6.82 -5.74 -17.58
CA ALA A 61 6.74 -6.29 -18.94
C ALA A 61 8.00 -7.04 -19.39
N ALA A 62 9.15 -6.82 -18.72
CA ALA A 62 10.37 -7.55 -19.00
C ALA A 62 10.28 -9.04 -18.64
N ASP A 63 9.44 -9.42 -17.67
CA ASP A 63 9.24 -10.82 -17.29
C ASP A 63 8.19 -11.49 -18.19
N ARG A 64 8.70 -12.13 -19.25
CA ARG A 64 7.88 -12.85 -20.24
C ARG A 64 7.09 -14.01 -19.63
N THR A 65 7.61 -14.68 -18.60
CA THR A 65 6.93 -15.82 -17.97
C THR A 65 5.72 -15.35 -17.17
N HIS A 66 5.90 -14.28 -16.39
CA HIS A 66 4.84 -13.62 -15.65
C HIS A 66 3.77 -13.03 -16.58
N MET A 67 4.18 -12.37 -17.67
CA MET A 67 3.24 -11.84 -18.68
C MET A 67 2.39 -12.94 -19.33
N SER A 68 3.00 -14.08 -19.63
CA SER A 68 2.29 -15.22 -20.21
C SER A 68 1.26 -15.81 -19.22
N LEU A 69 1.60 -15.87 -17.93
CA LEU A 69 0.70 -16.31 -16.87
C LEU A 69 -0.51 -15.37 -16.71
N ILE A 70 -0.27 -14.06 -16.61
CA ILE A 70 -1.34 -13.06 -16.52
C ILE A 70 -2.24 -13.09 -17.75
N GLY A 71 -1.65 -13.17 -18.95
CA GLY A 71 -2.40 -13.27 -20.20
C GLY A 71 -3.33 -14.49 -20.25
N ARG A 72 -2.85 -15.65 -19.77
CA ARG A 72 -3.66 -16.87 -19.65
C ARG A 72 -4.84 -16.66 -18.69
N ILE A 73 -4.60 -16.08 -17.50
CA ILE A 73 -5.65 -15.79 -16.50
C ILE A 73 -6.67 -14.78 -17.04
N GLY A 74 -6.22 -13.75 -17.76
CA GLY A 74 -7.10 -12.78 -18.41
C GLY A 74 -7.96 -13.43 -19.50
N GLY A 75 -7.35 -14.30 -20.31
CA GLY A 75 -8.04 -15.03 -21.39
C GLY A 75 -9.10 -16.02 -20.89
N THR A 76 -8.88 -16.70 -19.76
CA THR A 76 -9.89 -17.58 -19.15
C THR A 76 -11.08 -16.79 -18.60
N ARG A 77 -10.84 -15.59 -18.04
CA ARG A 77 -11.90 -14.68 -17.54
C ARG A 77 -12.69 -13.97 -18.64
N SER A 78 -12.07 -13.73 -19.79
CA SER A 78 -12.72 -13.11 -20.96
C SER A 78 -13.66 -14.08 -21.67
N ARG A 79 -13.29 -15.38 -21.76
CA ARG A 79 -14.13 -16.40 -22.40
C ARG A 79 -15.52 -16.53 -21.78
N THR A 80 -15.67 -16.32 -20.48
CA THR A 80 -16.96 -16.40 -19.78
C THR A 80 -17.81 -15.13 -19.91
N ARG A 81 -17.23 -14.01 -20.38
CA ARG A 81 -17.89 -12.70 -20.48
C ARG A 81 -18.28 -12.32 -21.91
N ARG A 82 -18.14 -13.21 -22.90
CA ARG A 82 -18.52 -12.90 -24.27
C ARG A 82 -20.04 -13.03 -24.41
N PRO A 83 -20.82 -11.93 -24.55
CA PRO A 83 -22.22 -12.06 -24.95
C PRO A 83 -22.25 -12.70 -26.33
N THR A 84 -23.05 -13.75 -26.49
CA THR A 84 -23.35 -14.32 -27.79
C THR A 84 -23.93 -13.22 -28.68
N PRO A 85 -23.42 -13.00 -29.91
CA PRO A 85 -24.07 -12.09 -30.83
C PRO A 85 -25.46 -12.63 -31.14
N GLN A 86 -26.49 -11.84 -30.83
CA GLN A 86 -27.87 -12.12 -31.17
C GLN A 86 -28.00 -11.97 -32.70
N SER A 87 -28.52 -13.00 -33.36
CA SER A 87 -28.65 -13.13 -34.82
C SER A 87 -29.61 -12.12 -35.43
#